data_AF-A0A8S3IZ12-F1
#
_entry.id   AF-A0A8S3IZ12-F1
#
_cell.length_a   1.000
_cell.length_b   1.000
_cell.length_c   1.000
_cell.angle_alpha   90.00
_cell.angle_beta   90.00
_cell.angle_gamma   90.00
#
_symmetry.space_group_name_H-M   'P 1'
#
loop_
_entity.id
_entity.type
_entity.pdbx_description
1 polymer ?
#
loop_
_entity_poly.entity_id
_entity_poly.type
_entity_poly.pdbx_seq_one_letter_code
_entity_poly.pdbx_strand_id
1 'polypeptide(L)' 'MEHSWVQLFDLPDEILMIIFQKLENIDVLYSLWGINTRFDKILHDPIFTSSLTLLQCPSNCFICPLPDKILDRFCLQI' A
#
# COMPACT_ATOMS: atom_id res chain seq x y z
N MET A 1 12.50 -15.12 25.53
CA MET A 1 11.38 -14.23 25.17
C MET A 1 10.41 -15.06 24.38
N GLU A 2 9.19 -15.25 24.87
CA GLU A 2 8.14 -15.86 24.06
C GLU A 2 7.73 -14.87 22.97
N HIS A 3 7.83 -15.27 21.70
CA HIS A 3 7.30 -14.48 20.60
C HIS A 3 5.78 -14.70 20.57
N SER A 4 5.00 -13.68 20.95
CA SER A 4 3.57 -13.69 20.69
C SER A 4 3.34 -13.36 19.22
N TRP A 5 2.72 -14.28 18.49
CA TRP A 5 2.26 -14.03 17.13
C TRP A 5 1.01 -13.16 17.19
N VAL A 6 1.10 -11.96 16.63
CA VAL A 6 -0.06 -11.10 16.41
C VAL A 6 -0.48 -11.26 14.97
N GLN A 7 -1.74 -11.60 14.71
CA GLN A 7 -2.21 -11.65 13.34
C GLN A 7 -2.35 -10.24 12.80
N LEU A 8 -1.96 -10.04 11.54
CA LEU A 8 -2.06 -8.74 10.87
C LEU A 8 -3.51 -8.21 10.91
N PHE A 9 -4.51 -9.09 10.79
CA PHE A 9 -5.92 -8.74 10.83
C PHE A 9 -6.41 -8.27 12.21
N ASP A 10 -5.70 -8.60 13.28
CA ASP A 10 -6.06 -8.18 14.65
C ASP A 10 -5.52 -6.78 14.97
N LEU A 11 -4.65 -6.23 14.12
CA LEU A 11 -4.09 -4.90 14.31
C LEU A 11 -5.15 -3.82 14.01
N PRO A 12 -5.15 -2.69 14.75
CA PRO A 12 -5.93 -1.50 14.40
C PRO A 12 -5.53 -0.91 13.04
N ASP A 13 -6.46 -0.18 12.41
CA ASP A 13 -6.25 0.43 11.09
C ASP A 13 -5.05 1.39 11.09
N GLU A 14 -4.86 2.14 12.16
CA GLU A 14 -3.76 3.10 12.30
C GLU A 14 -2.40 2.40 12.29
N ILE A 15 -2.32 1.22 12.92
CA ILE A 15 -1.09 0.41 12.93
C ILE A 15 -0.84 -0.17 11.54
N LEU A 16 -1.89 -0.64 10.87
CA LEU A 16 -1.80 -1.13 9.50
C LEU A 16 -1.32 -0.04 8.54
N MET A 17 -1.86 1.19 8.65
CA MET A 17 -1.41 2.34 7.86
C MET A 17 0.08 2.64 8.09
N ILE A 18 0.55 2.62 9.34
CA ILE A 18 1.98 2.83 9.65
C ILE A 18 2.85 1.73 9.04
N ILE A 19 2.39 0.48 9.06
CA ILE A 19 3.11 -0.64 8.43
C ILE A 19 3.17 -0.44 6.92
N PHE A 20 2.03 -0.16 6.29
CA PHE A 20 1.92 0.04 4.84
C PHE A 20 2.77 1.22 4.36
N GLN A 21 2.81 2.33 5.10
CA GLN A 21 3.68 3.48 4.79
C GLN A 21 5.18 3.17 4.86
N LYS A 22 5.59 2.14 5.60
CA LYS A 22 6.99 1.70 5.68
C LYS A 22 7.39 0.74 4.57
N LEU A 23 6.41 0.19 3.85
CA LEU A 23 6.61 -0.71 2.74
C LEU A 23 6.65 0.09 1.43
N GLU A 24 7.17 -0.51 0.37
CA GLU A 24 7.16 0.13 -0.94
C GLU A 24 5.71 0.29 -1.41
N ASN A 25 5.28 1.54 -1.57
CA ASN A 25 3.87 1.90 -1.79
C ASN A 25 3.23 1.18 -2.98
N ILE A 26 4.01 0.96 -4.04
CA ILE A 26 3.57 0.23 -5.22
C ILE A 26 3.34 -1.24 -4.86
N ASP A 27 4.29 -1.89 -4.21
CA ASP A 27 4.15 -3.30 -3.82
C ASP A 27 2.97 -3.51 -2.85
N VAL A 28 2.72 -2.55 -1.95
CA VAL A 28 1.56 -2.57 -1.04
C VAL A 28 0.26 -2.51 -1.82
N LEU A 29 0.13 -1.56 -2.76
CA LEU A 29 -1.06 -1.44 -3.60
C LEU A 29 -1.29 -2.74 -4.39
N TYR A 30 -0.26 -3.26 -5.04
CA TYR A 30 -0.34 -4.50 -5.82
C TYR A 30 -0.69 -5.72 -4.97
N SER A 31 -0.16 -5.78 -3.74
CA SER A 31 -0.27 -6.96 -2.89
C SER A 31 -1.50 -6.97 -2.01
N LEU A 32 -2.18 -5.84 -1.79
CA LEU A 32 -3.30 -5.76 -0.86
C LEU A 32 -4.64 -5.44 -1.55
N TRP A 33 -4.58 -4.83 -2.73
CA TRP A 33 -5.77 -4.44 -3.48
C TRP A 33 -6.64 -5.64 -3.87
N GLY A 34 -7.92 -5.57 -3.52
CA GLY A 34 -8.92 -6.60 -3.83
C GLY A 34 -8.74 -7.90 -3.05
N ILE A 35 -7.79 -7.98 -2.12
CA ILE A 35 -7.61 -9.14 -1.24
C ILE A 35 -8.59 -9.09 -0.07
N ASN A 36 -8.82 -7.90 0.48
CA ASN A 36 -9.68 -7.71 1.63
C ASN A 36 -10.34 -6.33 1.61
N THR A 37 -11.66 -6.30 1.80
CA THR A 37 -12.43 -5.06 1.80
C THR A 37 -11.98 -4.03 2.84
N ARG A 38 -11.38 -4.48 3.95
CA ARG A 38 -10.82 -3.59 4.97
C ARG A 38 -9.52 -2.95 4.49
N PHE A 39 -8.65 -3.72 3.84
CA PHE A 39 -7.45 -3.16 3.24
C PHE A 39 -7.80 -2.22 2.10
N ASP A 40 -8.78 -2.56 1.26
CA ASP A 40 -9.26 -1.66 0.22
C ASP A 40 -9.71 -0.32 0.81
N LYS A 41 -10.44 -0.30 1.93
CA LYS A 41 -10.80 0.95 2.62
C LYS A 41 -9.58 1.76 3.06
N ILE A 42 -8.55 1.11 3.61
CA ILE A 42 -7.30 1.77 4.03
C ILE A 42 -6.55 2.30 2.80
N LEU A 43 -6.49 1.53 1.71
CA LEU A 43 -5.81 1.93 0.48
C LEU A 43 -6.48 3.14 -0.19
N HIS A 44 -7.80 3.31 -0.02
CA HIS A 44 -8.54 4.47 -0.51
C HIS A 44 -8.63 5.61 0.52
N ASP A 45 -8.09 5.44 1.72
CA ASP A 45 -8.15 6.48 2.74
C ASP A 45 -7.38 7.73 2.25
N PRO A 46 -7.97 8.94 2.30
CA PRO A 46 -7.33 10.16 1.80
C PRO A 46 -5.97 10.45 2.46
N ILE A 47 -5.81 10.11 3.74
CA ILE A 47 -4.56 10.33 4.49
C ILE A 47 -3.50 9.35 3.99
N PHE A 48 -3.87 8.09 3.80
CA PHE A 48 -2.97 7.08 3.24
C PHE A 48 -2.59 7.43 1.81
N THR A 49 -3.56 7.70 0.93
CA THR A 49 -3.32 8.02 -0.49
C THR A 49 -2.45 9.25 -0.68
N SER A 50 -2.65 10.30 0.13
CA SER A 50 -1.81 11.50 0.11
C SER A 50 -0.36 11.23 0.55
N SER A 51 -0.11 10.14 1.28
CA SER A 51 1.22 9.73 1.71
C SER A 51 1.93 8.78 0.74
N LEU A 52 1.24 8.33 -0.32
CA LEU A 52 1.79 7.42 -1.32
C LEU A 52 2.80 8.14 -2.22
N THR A 53 4.06 7.76 -2.11
CA THR A 53 5.08 8.05 -3.13
C THR A 53 4.91 7.05 -4.27
N LEU A 54 4.28 7.47 -5.36
CA LEU A 54 4.04 6.67 -6.58
C LEU A 54 5.22 6.71 -7.57
N LEU A 55 6.43 6.91 -7.06
CA LEU A 55 7.65 6.94 -7.88
C LEU A 55 8.33 5.58 -7.80
N GLN A 56 8.39 4.87 -8.93
CA GLN A 56 9.26 3.70 -9.06
C GLN A 56 10.67 4.22 -9.29
N CYS A 57 11.56 4.04 -8.32
CA CYS A 57 12.97 4.31 -8.51
C CYS A 57 13.68 2.97 -8.71
N PRO A 58 13.77 2.45 -9.95
CA PRO A 58 14.63 1.31 -10.17
C PRO A 58 16.04 1.73 -9.77
N SER A 59 16.77 0.83 -9.12
CA SER A 59 18.14 0.99 -8.62
C SER A 59 19.17 1.48 -9.66
N ASN A 60 18.76 1.70 -10.91
CA ASN A 60 19.51 2.31 -12.00
C ASN A 60 18.75 3.54 -12.55
N CYS A 61 18.92 4.73 -11.96
CA CYS A 61 18.80 6.11 -12.51
C CYS A 61 17.80 6.45 -13.65
N PHE A 62 16.76 5.67 -13.91
CA PHE A 62 15.72 5.98 -14.90
C PHE A 62 14.38 5.95 -14.19
N ILE A 63 13.75 7.13 -14.08
CA ILE A 63 12.36 7.23 -13.67
C ILE A 63 11.53 6.70 -14.84
N CYS A 64 11.20 5.41 -14.80
CA CYS A 64 10.27 4.83 -15.74
C CYS A 64 8.85 5.13 -15.24
N PRO A 65 7.94 5.63 -16.10
CA PRO A 65 6.53 5.74 -15.73
C PRO A 65 5.99 4.33 -15.44
N LEU A 66 5.31 4.18 -14.29
CA LEU A 66 4.73 2.91 -13.85
C LEU A 66 3.79 2.38 -14.95
N PRO A 67 4.11 1.28 -15.65
CA PRO A 67 3.30 0.80 -16.76
C PRO A 67 2.22 -0.12 -16.22
N ASP A 68 1.27 0.42 -15.46
CA ASP A 68 0.66 -0.43 -14.46
C ASP A 68 -0.86 -0.24 -14.30
N LYS A 69 -1.59 -1.18 -14.91
CA LYS A 69 -3.05 -1.23 -14.95
C LYS A 69 -3.70 -1.21 -13.56
N ILE A 70 -3.00 -1.62 -12.51
CA ILE A 70 -3.53 -1.52 -11.14
C ILE A 70 -3.45 -0.07 -10.65
N LEU A 71 -2.39 0.67 -10.98
CA LEU A 71 -2.32 2.10 -10.69
C LEU A 71 -3.40 2.88 -11.45
N ASP A 72 -3.62 2.56 -12.73
CA ASP A 72 -4.71 3.18 -13.51
C ASP A 72 -6.09 2.89 -12.87
N ARG A 73 -6.32 1.64 -12.44
CA ARG A 73 -7.56 1.25 -11.75
C ARG A 73 -7.70 1.91 -10.39
N PHE A 74 -6.61 2.06 -9.66
CA PHE A 74 -6.54 2.73 -8.37
C PHE A 74 -6.91 4.21 -8.51
N CYS A 75 -6.27 4.92 -9.44
CA CYS A 75 -6.54 6.31 -9.74
C CYS A 75 -7.97 6.58 -10.24
N LEU A 76 -8.67 5.58 -10.80
CA LEU A 76 -10.07 5.69 -11.19
C LEU A 76 -11.06 5.60 -10.02
N GLN A 77 -10.60 5.15 -8.85
CA GLN A 77 -11.44 4.96 -7.66
C GLN A 77 -11.21 6.02 -6.57
N ILE A 78 -10.25 6.92 -6.78
CA ILE A 78 -10.00 8.13 -5.98
C ILE A 78 -10.81 9.28 -6.57
#